data_AF-A0A2G9LRM4-F1
#
_entry.id   AF-A0A2G9LRM4-F1
#
_cell.length_a   1.000
_cell.length_b   1.000
_cell.length_c   1.000
_cell.angle_alpha   90.00
_cell.angle_beta   90.00
_cell.angle_gamma   90.00
#
_symmetry.space_group_name_H-M   'P 1'
#
loop_
_entity.id
_entity.type
_entity.pdbx_description
1 polymer ?
#
loop_
_entity_poly.entity_id
_entity_poly.type
_entity_poly.pdbx_seq_one_letter_code
_entity_poly.pdbx_strand_id
1 'polypeptide(L)' 'MRCALCNTEIEKYDPAFNHLIIDGTHDADICQGCIDLFLKWQQGIFAHLFPTAASKKMYEKR' A
#
# COMPACT_ATOMS: atom_id res chain seq x y z
N MET A 1 -2.06 4.27 -19.09
CA MET A 1 -3.04 3.75 -18.12
C MET A 1 -3.19 4.74 -16.98
N ARG A 2 -4.36 4.83 -16.34
CA ARG A 2 -4.62 5.73 -15.20
C ARG A 2 -4.74 4.92 -13.92
N CYS A 3 -4.18 5.45 -12.84
CA CYS A 3 -4.29 4.85 -11.52
C CYS A 3 -5.74 4.87 -11.03
N ALA A 4 -6.29 3.74 -10.62
CA ALA A 4 -7.64 3.63 -10.09
C ALA A 4 -7.85 4.41 -8.78
N LEU A 5 -6.79 4.67 -8.02
CA LEU A 5 -6.87 5.33 -6.71
C LEU A 5 -6.78 6.85 -6.77
N CYS A 6 -5.87 7.41 -7.59
CA CYS A 6 -5.62 8.85 -7.65
C CYS A 6 -5.94 9.47 -9.01
N ASN A 7 -6.36 8.66 -10.00
CA ASN A 7 -6.71 9.08 -11.35
C ASN A 7 -5.58 9.78 -12.14
N THR A 8 -4.34 9.73 -11.64
CA THR A 8 -3.17 10.22 -12.36
C THR A 8 -2.71 9.21 -13.41
N GLU A 9 -2.05 9.69 -14.46
CA GLU A 9 -1.40 8.81 -15.43
C GLU A 9 -0.27 8.03 -14.76
N ILE A 10 -0.13 6.75 -15.11
CA ILE A 10 0.96 5.89 -14.63
C ILE A 10 2.14 6.04 -15.57
N GLU A 11 3.18 6.75 -15.13
CA GLU A 11 4.43 6.82 -15.86
C GLU A 11 5.14 5.45 -15.83
N LYS A 12 5.64 5.00 -17.00
CA LYS A 12 6.33 3.71 -17.17
C LYS A 12 5.51 2.52 -16.66
N TYR A 13 4.27 2.43 -17.14
CA TYR A 13 3.39 1.31 -16.81
C TYR A 13 4.05 -0.05 -17.09
N ASP A 14 4.08 -0.91 -16.07
CA ASP A 14 4.48 -2.30 -16.14
C ASP A 14 3.40 -3.15 -15.44
N PRO A 15 2.72 -4.07 -16.15
CA PRO A 15 1.71 -4.93 -15.57
C PRO A 15 2.18 -5.69 -14.32
N ALA A 16 3.45 -6.10 -14.26
CA ALA A 16 3.98 -6.85 -13.11
C ALA A 16 4.03 -6.02 -11.82
N PHE A 17 4.07 -4.68 -11.94
CA PHE A 17 4.17 -3.76 -10.80
C PHE A 17 2.90 -2.93 -10.59
N ASN A 18 2.14 -2.65 -11.65
CA ASN A 18 1.01 -1.76 -11.62
C ASN A 18 -0.34 -2.47 -11.66
N HIS A 19 -0.41 -3.70 -12.19
CA HIS A 19 -1.68 -4.41 -12.30
C HIS A 19 -1.92 -5.27 -11.05
N LEU A 20 -2.96 -4.93 -10.29
CA LEU A 20 -3.36 -5.64 -9.10
C LEU A 20 -4.62 -6.46 -9.38
N ILE A 21 -4.53 -7.78 -9.24
CA ILE A 21 -5.68 -8.68 -9.25
C ILE A 21 -6.17 -8.83 -7.82
N ILE A 22 -7.36 -8.30 -7.52
CA ILE A 22 -7.96 -8.36 -6.19
C ILE A 22 -8.66 -9.71 -6.01
N ASP A 23 -9.40 -10.13 -7.04
CA ASP A 23 -10.03 -11.45 -7.13
C ASP A 23 -10.20 -11.86 -8.62
N GLY A 24 -10.90 -12.95 -8.90
CA GLY A 24 -11.10 -13.45 -10.27
C GLY A 24 -11.99 -12.58 -11.18
N THR A 25 -12.58 -11.51 -10.65
CA THR A 25 -13.49 -10.60 -11.35
C THR A 25 -13.09 -9.13 -11.25
N HIS A 26 -12.20 -8.79 -10.32
CA HIS A 26 -11.78 -7.42 -10.04
C HIS A 26 -10.27 -7.29 -10.16
N ASP A 27 -9.87 -6.40 -11.05
CA ASP A 27 -8.51 -5.95 -11.23
C ASP A 27 -8.45 -4.42 -11.25
N ALA A 28 -7.29 -3.87 -10.93
CA ALA A 28 -7.07 -2.43 -10.94
C ALA A 28 -5.61 -2.10 -11.26
N ASP A 29 -5.41 -1.07 -12.08
CA ASP A 29 -4.09 -0.49 -12.30
C ASP A 29 -3.80 0.60 -11.25
N ILE A 30 -2.66 0.49 -10.56
CA ILE A 30 -2.27 1.40 -9.47
C ILE A 30 -0.86 1.93 -9.72
N CYS A 31 -0.67 3.24 -9.55
CA CYS A 31 0.66 3.85 -9.64
C CYS A 31 1.51 3.51 -8.41
N GLN A 32 2.84 3.55 -8.57
CA GLN A 32 3.79 3.26 -7.49
C GLN A 32 3.56 4.14 -6.25
N GLY A 33 3.24 5.44 -6.44
CA GLY A 33 3.02 6.35 -5.33
C GLY A 33 1.83 5.95 -4.44
N CYS A 34 0.76 5.41 -5.02
CA CYS A 34 -0.36 4.90 -4.24
C CYS A 34 -0.04 3.58 -3.54
N ILE A 35 0.75 2.70 -4.17
CA ILE A 35 1.24 1.46 -3.56
C ILE A 35 2.06 1.79 -2.31
N ASP A 36 2.98 2.77 -2.39
CA ASP A 36 3.82 3.16 -1.27
C ASP A 36 3.01 3.72 -0.09
N LEU A 37 1.97 4.51 -0.38
CA LEU A 37 1.05 5.03 0.64
C LEU A 37 0.28 3.89 1.33
N PHE A 38 -0.22 2.94 0.55
CA PHE A 38 -0.93 1.77 1.07
C PHE A 38 -0.01 0.94 1.98
N LEU A 39 1.22 0.65 1.55
CA LEU A 39 2.19 -0.11 2.33
C LEU A 39 2.53 0.59 3.66
N LYS A 40 2.73 1.92 3.66
CA LYS A 40 2.97 2.68 4.89
C LYS A 40 1.79 2.62 5.85
N TRP A 41 0.57 2.77 5.35
CA TRP A 41 -0.64 2.63 6.15
C TRP A 41 -0.76 1.22 6.76
N GLN A 42 -0.55 0.17 5.95
CA GLN A 42 -0.60 -1.22 6.39
C GLN A 42 0.46 -1.51 7.47
N GLN A 43 1.69 -1.02 7.30
CA GLN A 43 2.76 -1.13 8.30
C GLN A 43 2.36 -0.47 9.62
N GLY A 44 1.71 0.70 9.58
CA GLY A 44 1.21 1.38 10.77
C GLY A 44 0.16 0.56 11.52
N ILE A 45 -0.78 -0.05 10.78
CA ILE A 45 -1.79 -0.96 11.37
C ILE A 45 -1.12 -2.18 12.00
N PHE A 46 -0.18 -2.83 11.30
CA PHE A 46 0.50 -4.00 11.85
C PHE A 46 1.35 -3.66 13.06
N ALA A 47 2.04 -2.51 13.08
CA ALA A 47 2.79 -2.06 14.25
C ALA A 47 1.88 -1.82 15.46
N HIS A 48 0.64 -1.39 15.23
CA HIS A 48 -0.36 -1.18 16.28
C HIS A 48 -0.98 -2.49 16.78
N LEU A 49 -1.40 -3.37 15.86
CA LEU A 49 -2.08 -4.63 16.19
C LEU A 49 -1.12 -5.71 16.69
N PHE A 50 0.11 -5.75 16.16
CA PHE A 50 1.15 -6.73 16.48
C PHE A 50 2.41 -6.03 16.98
N PRO A 51 2.34 -5.35 18.13
CA PRO A 51 3.46 -4.58 18.63
C PRO A 51 4.59 -5.54 19.01
N THR A 52 5.71 -5.44 18.29
CA THR A 52 6.95 -6.10 18.69
C THR A 52 7.46 -5.52 20.01
N ALA A 53 8.38 -6.19 20.70
CA ALA A 53 9.01 -5.66 21.92
C ALA A 53 9.65 -4.27 21.69
N ALA A 54 10.18 -4.01 20.49
CA ALA A 54 10.70 -2.71 20.09
C ALA A 54 9.58 -1.68 19.88
N SER A 55 8.47 -2.08 19.26
CA SER A 55 7.29 -1.23 19.03
C SER A 55 6.59 -0.85 20.33
N LYS A 56 6.45 -1.77 21.30
CA LYS A 56 5.86 -1.47 22.63
C LYS A 56 6.59 -0.35 23.35
N LYS A 57 7.93 -0.37 23.37
CA LYS A 57 8.76 0.70 23.96
C LYS A 57 8.56 2.07 23.32
N MET A 58 8.17 2.12 22.04
CA MET A 58 7.91 3.37 21.33
C MET A 58 6.52 3.92 21.66
N TYR A 59 5.53 3.04 21.85
CA TYR A 59 4.17 3.42 22.24
C TYR A 59 4.05 3.79 23.72
N GLU A 60 4.77 3.14 24.63
CA GLU A 60 4.78 3.46 26.07
C GLU A 60 5.43 4.82 26.41
N LYS A 61 6.13 5.44 25.45
CA LYS A 61 6.79 6.74 25.60
C LYS A 61 5.99 7.92 25.03
N ARG A 62 4.79 7.67 24.49
CA ARG A 62 3.83 8.70 24.09
C ARG A 62 2.81 8.91 25.20
#